data_AF-A0A545UM59-F1
#
_entry.id   AF-A0A545UM59-F1
#
_cell.length_a   1.000
_cell.length_b   1.000
_cell.length_c   1.000
_cell.angle_alpha   90.00
_cell.angle_beta   90.00
_cell.angle_gamma   90.00
#
_symmetry.space_group_name_H-M   'P 1'
#
loop_
_entity.id
_entity.type
_entity.pdbx_description
1 polymer ?
#
loop_
_entity_poly.entity_id
_entity_poly.type
_entity_poly.pdbx_seq_one_letter_code
_entity_poly.pdbx_strand_id
1 'polypeptide(L)'
;MPHRAKWALCKVAAGSGKRCTNTARPQKHAAYKSQAVFRSLVAVRFWEASLAGRGILVTAKGYPDLMTRGFLAKVQAECPHLPMLLLSDFDPDGLNILSCYRYGTTNFSHESSNVRVNFGWLGIQSGHLGSLYKTKNPMRLGTRSQTRVFSNKWLVNLTNRDRQCAIRMLGRHFRAEDADFEKMLIRHELQLMLMIGIKAEIEHLDDGGDITPWLDSALQKVFDVEG
;
A
#
# COMPACT_ATOMS: atom_id res chain seq x y z
N MET A 1 27.16 16.12 0.00
CA MET A 1 27.24 14.70 -0.45
C MET A 1 26.08 14.41 -1.41
N PRO A 2 26.22 14.68 -2.71
CA PRO A 2 25.10 14.72 -3.66
C PRO A 2 24.58 13.35 -4.15
N HIS A 3 25.02 12.24 -3.55
CA HIS A 3 24.75 10.88 -4.05
C HIS A 3 23.99 9.96 -3.08
N ARG A 4 23.49 10.44 -1.94
CA ARG A 4 22.73 9.59 -1.01
C ARG A 4 21.26 9.48 -1.43
N ALA A 5 20.73 8.27 -1.37
CA ALA A 5 19.30 8.03 -1.51
C ALA A 5 18.55 8.78 -0.39
N LYS A 6 17.42 9.40 -0.75
CA LYS A 6 16.54 10.15 0.13
C LYS A 6 15.36 9.31 0.62
N TRP A 7 15.02 8.23 -0.08
CA TRP A 7 13.91 7.34 0.27
C TRP A 7 14.14 5.92 -0.23
N ALA A 8 13.48 4.95 0.40
CA ALA A 8 13.36 3.58 -0.08
C ALA A 8 11.89 3.20 -0.21
N LEU A 9 11.46 2.83 -1.41
CA LEU A 9 10.07 2.46 -1.69
C LEU A 9 9.96 0.97 -1.99
N CYS A 10 9.25 0.26 -1.13
CA CYS A 10 8.92 -1.15 -1.32
C CYS A 10 7.54 -1.28 -1.98
N LYS A 11 7.49 -1.69 -3.24
CA LYS A 11 6.24 -2.07 -3.89
C LYS A 11 5.96 -3.55 -3.63
N VAL A 12 4.83 -3.82 -3.00
CA VAL A 12 4.36 -5.18 -2.71
C VAL A 12 3.16 -5.55 -3.57
N ALA A 13 3.19 -6.79 -4.05
CA ALA A 13 2.05 -7.43 -4.69
C ALA A 13 1.10 -7.98 -3.63
N ALA A 14 -0.16 -7.56 -3.55
CA ALA A 14 -1.13 -8.21 -2.69
C ALA A 14 -1.40 -9.65 -3.19
N GLY A 15 -0.59 -10.60 -2.73
CA GLY A 15 -0.88 -12.02 -2.85
C GLY A 15 -2.00 -12.33 -1.87
N SER A 16 -3.18 -12.65 -2.39
CA SER A 16 -4.29 -13.09 -1.54
C SER A 16 -3.82 -14.29 -0.71
N GLY A 17 -3.61 -14.04 0.59
CA GLY A 17 -2.86 -14.92 1.48
C GLY A 17 -3.28 -16.38 1.37
N LYS A 18 -2.34 -17.25 1.03
CA LYS A 18 -2.48 -18.67 1.33
C LYS A 18 -2.14 -18.84 2.81
N ARG A 19 -3.17 -19.01 3.63
CA ARG A 19 -3.06 -20.04 4.67
C ARG A 19 -3.13 -21.38 3.91
N CYS A 20 -2.25 -22.32 4.26
CA CYS A 20 -2.23 -23.66 3.66
C CYS A 20 -3.62 -24.31 3.73
N THR A 21 -4.39 -24.23 2.65
CA THR A 21 -5.54 -25.11 2.40
C THR A 21 -5.48 -25.50 0.93
N ASN A 22 -5.40 -26.81 0.70
CA ASN A 22 -5.36 -27.47 -0.61
C ASN A 22 -6.64 -27.18 -1.42
N THR A 23 -6.71 -26.06 -2.12
CA THR A 23 -7.52 -25.95 -3.35
C THR A 23 -6.82 -25.02 -4.34
N ALA A 24 -6.28 -25.63 -5.40
CA ALA A 24 -5.52 -24.95 -6.43
C ALA A 24 -6.45 -24.32 -7.47
N ARG A 25 -6.57 -22.99 -7.46
CA ARG A 25 -6.72 -22.20 -8.69
C ARG A 25 -5.59 -21.17 -8.75
N PRO A 26 -4.92 -20.97 -9.91
CA PRO A 26 -3.70 -20.19 -9.96
C PRO A 26 -3.98 -18.68 -10.01
N GLN A 27 -3.47 -17.95 -9.02
CA GLN A 27 -3.53 -16.48 -8.84
C GLN A 27 -2.57 -15.71 -9.78
N LYS A 28 -2.59 -15.99 -11.09
CA LYS A 28 -1.64 -15.36 -12.03
C LYS A 28 -1.86 -13.84 -12.22
N HIS A 29 -3.10 -13.35 -12.10
CA HIS A 29 -3.43 -11.96 -12.40
C HIS A 29 -2.92 -10.93 -11.37
N ALA A 30 -3.08 -11.17 -10.07
CA ALA A 30 -2.64 -10.20 -9.04
C ALA A 30 -1.11 -10.05 -8.95
N ALA A 31 -0.38 -11.14 -9.14
CA ALA A 31 1.09 -11.11 -9.22
C ALA A 31 1.58 -10.35 -10.47
N TYR A 32 0.92 -10.54 -11.61
CA TYR A 32 1.24 -9.83 -12.84
C TYR A 32 1.01 -8.32 -12.72
N LYS A 33 -0.13 -7.93 -12.16
CA LYS A 33 -0.53 -6.53 -11.94
C LYS A 33 0.49 -5.74 -11.12
N SER A 34 0.91 -6.25 -9.96
CA SER A 34 1.92 -5.57 -9.15
C SER A 34 3.30 -5.51 -9.80
N GLN A 35 3.64 -6.48 -10.66
CA GLN A 35 4.87 -6.42 -11.44
C GLN A 35 4.81 -5.34 -12.51
N ALA A 36 3.63 -5.04 -13.05
CA ALA A 36 3.46 -3.99 -14.05
C ALA A 36 3.84 -2.60 -13.49
N VAL A 37 3.31 -2.22 -12.32
CA VAL A 37 3.64 -0.93 -11.68
C VAL A 37 5.15 -0.81 -11.42
N PHE A 38 5.78 -1.84 -10.84
CA PHE A 38 7.21 -1.82 -10.58
C PHE A 38 8.03 -1.72 -11.89
N ARG A 39 7.64 -2.46 -12.94
CA ARG A 39 8.31 -2.41 -14.24
C ARG A 39 8.19 -1.02 -14.90
N SER A 40 7.02 -0.39 -14.81
CA SER A 40 6.83 0.99 -15.32
C SER A 40 7.74 1.97 -14.59
N LEU A 41 7.80 1.92 -13.26
CA LEU A 41 8.72 2.75 -12.46
C LEU A 41 10.18 2.50 -12.80
N VAL A 42 10.54 1.25 -13.11
CA VAL A 42 11.90 0.91 -13.51
C VAL A 42 12.23 1.45 -14.90
N ALA A 43 11.30 1.32 -15.86
CA ALA A 43 11.48 1.77 -17.24
C ALA A 43 11.76 3.28 -17.33
N VAL A 44 11.13 4.07 -16.47
CA VAL A 44 11.33 5.53 -16.38
C VAL A 44 12.44 5.94 -15.40
N ARG A 45 13.20 4.97 -14.86
CA ARG A 45 14.27 5.20 -13.88
C ARG A 45 13.81 6.07 -12.71
N PHE A 46 12.62 5.80 -12.17
CA PHE A 46 11.99 6.65 -11.16
C PHE A 46 12.88 6.91 -9.93
N TRP A 47 13.71 5.92 -9.54
CA TRP A 47 14.68 6.07 -8.44
C TRP A 47 15.75 7.15 -8.68
N GLU A 48 15.93 7.61 -9.91
CA GLU A 48 16.82 8.72 -10.28
C GLU A 48 16.05 9.96 -10.70
N ALA A 49 14.93 9.78 -11.40
CA ALA A 49 14.15 10.85 -12.01
C ALA A 49 13.12 11.51 -11.07
N SER A 50 12.81 10.89 -9.92
CA SER A 50 11.80 11.41 -8.98
C SER A 50 12.11 12.84 -8.53
N LEU A 51 11.05 13.65 -8.49
CA LEU A 51 11.10 15.03 -7.99
C LEU A 51 11.38 15.11 -6.48
N ALA A 52 11.11 14.03 -5.73
CA ALA A 52 11.50 13.90 -4.33
C ALA A 52 13.01 13.60 -4.15
N GLY A 53 13.75 13.48 -5.26
CA GLY A 53 15.16 13.15 -5.32
C GLY A 53 15.42 11.64 -5.44
N ARG A 54 16.71 11.28 -5.48
CA ARG A 54 17.14 9.89 -5.71
C ARG A 54 16.65 8.97 -4.60
N GLY A 55 16.23 7.76 -4.95
CA GLY A 55 15.76 6.76 -4.01
C GLY A 55 16.21 5.34 -4.34
N ILE A 56 15.63 4.37 -3.64
CA ILE A 56 15.80 2.94 -3.88
C ILE A 56 14.42 2.33 -4.11
N LEU A 57 14.27 1.60 -5.21
CA LEU A 57 13.06 0.79 -5.46
C LEU A 57 13.31 -0.66 -5.06
N VAL A 58 12.43 -1.20 -4.22
CA VAL A 58 12.42 -2.60 -3.81
C VAL A 58 11.09 -3.22 -4.23
N THR A 59 11.12 -4.46 -4.72
CA THR A 59 9.90 -5.22 -5.02
C THR A 59 9.83 -6.47 -4.17
N ALA A 60 8.63 -6.82 -3.73
CA ALA A 60 8.38 -8.06 -3.00
C ALA A 60 7.02 -8.69 -3.36
N LYS A 61 6.90 -10.00 -3.16
CA LYS A 61 5.74 -10.80 -3.56
C LYS A 61 4.62 -10.81 -2.51
N GLY A 62 4.35 -9.65 -1.92
CA GLY A 62 3.32 -9.48 -0.89
C GLY A 62 3.87 -9.60 0.51
N TYR A 63 3.32 -10.52 1.29
CA TYR A 63 3.76 -10.74 2.67
C TYR A 63 5.27 -11.04 2.69
N PRO A 64 6.02 -10.38 3.59
CA PRO A 64 7.47 -10.52 3.61
C PRO A 64 7.90 -11.91 4.06
N ASP A 65 8.78 -12.54 3.28
CA ASP A 65 9.54 -13.71 3.71
C ASP A 65 10.76 -13.29 4.58
N LEU A 66 11.40 -14.27 5.22
CA LEU A 66 12.54 -14.02 6.13
C LEU A 66 13.71 -13.31 5.43
N MET A 67 13.96 -13.65 4.16
CA MET A 67 15.07 -13.07 3.39
C MET A 67 14.82 -11.59 3.08
N THR A 68 13.60 -11.28 2.65
CA THR A 68 13.15 -9.91 2.39
C THR A 68 13.22 -9.08 3.66
N ARG A 69 12.80 -9.63 4.81
CA ARG A 69 12.92 -8.96 6.12
C ARG A 69 14.37 -8.70 6.51
N GLY A 70 15.22 -9.71 6.40
CA GLY A 70 16.63 -9.59 6.74
C GLY A 70 17.33 -8.53 5.89
N PHE A 71 17.05 -8.49 4.59
CA PHE A 71 17.55 -7.46 3.69
C PHE A 71 17.10 -6.06 4.13
N LEU A 72 15.80 -5.86 4.35
CA LEU A 72 15.25 -4.55 4.73
C LEU A 72 15.72 -4.09 6.12
N ALA A 73 15.86 -5.02 7.07
CA ALA A 73 16.43 -4.74 8.38
C ALA A 73 17.89 -4.28 8.29
N LYS A 74 18.69 -4.92 7.41
CA LYS A 74 20.06 -4.51 7.14
C LYS A 74 20.12 -3.11 6.51
N VAL A 75 19.27 -2.83 5.54
CA VAL A 75 19.16 -1.48 4.95
C VAL A 75 18.83 -0.44 6.00
N GLN A 76 17.87 -0.72 6.91
CA GLN A 76 17.55 0.19 8.01
C GLN A 76 18.73 0.42 8.95
N ALA A 77 19.47 -0.65 9.28
CA ALA A 77 20.60 -0.57 10.20
C ALA A 77 21.75 0.26 9.60
N GLU A 78 22.01 0.10 8.30
CA GLU A 78 23.06 0.85 7.59
C GLU A 78 22.64 2.29 7.25
N CYS A 79 21.34 2.52 7.02
CA CYS A 79 20.77 3.80 6.63
C CYS A 79 19.57 4.18 7.53
N PRO A 80 19.79 4.48 8.83
CA PRO A 80 18.70 4.69 9.80
C PRO A 80 17.85 5.93 9.51
N HIS A 81 18.42 6.91 8.79
CA HIS A 81 17.72 8.13 8.38
C HIS A 81 16.95 7.99 7.07
N LEU A 82 17.06 6.84 6.38
CA LEU A 82 16.41 6.64 5.09
C LEU A 82 14.96 6.23 5.32
N PRO A 83 13.97 7.06 4.96
CA PRO A 83 12.57 6.73 5.15
C PRO A 83 12.21 5.54 4.25
N MET A 84 11.71 4.49 4.89
CA MET A 84 11.22 3.30 4.21
C MET A 84 9.71 3.39 4.07
N LEU A 85 9.25 3.33 2.83
CA LEU A 85 7.86 3.52 2.48
C LEU A 85 7.36 2.25 1.79
N LEU A 86 6.14 1.85 2.11
CA LEU A 86 5.50 0.70 1.48
C LEU A 86 4.35 1.16 0.60
N LEU A 87 4.46 0.82 -0.70
CA LEU A 87 3.46 1.13 -1.71
C LEU A 87 2.39 0.04 -1.79
N SER A 88 1.19 0.31 -1.26
CA SER A 88 0.06 -0.63 -1.30
C SER A 88 -1.23 -0.01 -1.82
N ASP A 89 -2.14 -0.91 -2.19
CA ASP A 89 -3.53 -0.61 -2.52
C ASP A 89 -4.30 -0.11 -1.28
N PHE A 90 -5.41 0.60 -1.53
CA PHE A 90 -6.39 0.98 -0.50
C PHE A 90 -7.33 -0.20 -0.29
N ASP A 91 -6.83 -1.25 0.36
CA ASP A 91 -7.62 -2.40 0.77
C ASP A 91 -7.08 -3.03 2.07
N PRO A 92 -7.85 -3.92 2.71
CA PRO A 92 -7.42 -4.56 3.95
C PRO A 92 -6.17 -5.44 3.81
N ASP A 93 -5.95 -6.07 2.66
CA ASP A 93 -4.78 -6.94 2.45
C ASP A 93 -3.50 -6.11 2.34
N GLY A 94 -3.52 -4.95 1.67
CA GLY A 94 -2.43 -3.99 1.57
C GLY A 94 -2.01 -3.45 2.93
N LEU A 95 -2.98 -3.03 3.76
CA LEU A 95 -2.72 -2.58 5.13
C LEU A 95 -2.22 -3.71 6.05
N ASN A 96 -2.66 -4.95 5.82
CA ASN A 96 -2.14 -6.09 6.56
C ASN A 96 -0.70 -6.42 6.18
N ILE A 97 -0.35 -6.28 4.90
CA ILE A 97 1.03 -6.42 4.44
C ILE A 97 1.91 -5.36 5.10
N LEU A 98 1.50 -4.08 5.09
CA LEU A 98 2.19 -3.01 5.82
C LEU A 98 2.42 -3.38 7.29
N SER A 99 1.35 -3.81 7.97
CA SER A 99 1.40 -4.23 9.37
C SER A 99 2.43 -5.35 9.59
N CYS A 100 2.55 -6.29 8.66
CA CYS A 100 3.52 -7.37 8.74
C CYS A 100 4.96 -6.89 8.57
N TYR A 101 5.24 -6.00 7.61
CA TYR A 101 6.57 -5.41 7.44
C TYR A 101 6.96 -4.59 8.67
N ARG A 102 6.02 -3.81 9.21
CA ARG A 102 6.28 -2.88 10.32
C ARG A 102 6.39 -3.56 11.68
N TYR A 103 5.42 -4.39 12.04
CA TYR A 103 5.27 -4.93 13.39
C TYR A 103 5.75 -6.38 13.53
N GLY A 104 6.11 -7.03 12.42
CA GLY A 104 6.43 -8.45 12.39
C GLY A 104 5.19 -9.32 12.22
N THR A 105 5.40 -10.64 12.15
CA THR A 105 4.32 -11.64 12.19
C THR A 105 4.55 -12.61 13.34
N THR A 106 3.47 -13.20 13.86
CA THR A 106 3.56 -14.24 14.90
C THR A 106 4.22 -15.52 14.39
N ASN A 107 4.13 -15.79 13.08
CA ASN A 107 4.64 -17.00 12.45
C ASN A 107 6.16 -17.15 12.54
N PHE A 108 6.89 -16.06 12.77
CA PHE A 108 8.36 -16.04 12.91
C PHE A 108 8.79 -15.43 14.24
N SER A 109 7.93 -15.46 15.26
CA SER A 109 8.18 -14.84 16.57
C SER A 109 9.47 -15.33 17.25
N HIS A 110 9.96 -16.53 16.91
CA HIS A 110 11.19 -17.12 17.45
C HIS A 110 12.43 -16.89 16.57
N GLU A 111 12.29 -16.27 15.39
CA GLU A 111 13.38 -16.07 14.46
C GLU A 111 14.03 -14.70 14.68
N SER A 112 15.36 -14.64 14.79
CA SER A 112 16.12 -13.38 14.93
C SER A 112 15.95 -12.44 13.74
N SER A 113 15.48 -12.95 12.59
CA SER A 113 15.16 -12.21 11.36
C SER A 113 13.74 -11.63 11.33
N ASN A 114 12.92 -11.82 12.37
CA ASN A 114 11.63 -11.13 12.55
C ASN A 114 11.81 -9.70 13.08
N VAL A 115 12.72 -8.97 12.45
CA VAL A 115 13.07 -7.60 12.83
C VAL A 115 11.98 -6.66 12.34
N ARG A 116 11.61 -5.71 13.21
CA ARG A 116 10.67 -4.63 12.88
C ARG A 116 11.38 -3.59 12.03
N VAL A 117 10.78 -3.29 10.88
CA VAL A 117 11.29 -2.29 9.97
C VAL A 117 10.31 -1.12 9.98
N ASN A 118 10.76 0.10 10.27
CA ASN A 118 9.96 1.31 10.43
C ASN A 118 9.44 1.78 9.06
N PHE A 119 8.47 1.04 8.51
CA PHE A 119 7.80 1.38 7.26
C PHE A 119 6.69 2.39 7.50
N GLY A 120 6.71 3.48 6.74
CA GLY A 120 5.56 4.36 6.55
C GLY A 120 4.66 3.86 5.43
N TRP A 121 3.37 4.17 5.51
CA TRP A 121 2.44 3.84 4.43
C TRP A 121 2.44 4.89 3.32
N LEU A 122 2.75 4.48 2.09
CA LEU A 122 2.60 5.32 0.90
C LEU A 122 1.57 4.67 -0.02
N GLY A 123 0.31 5.08 0.02
CA GLY A 123 -0.74 4.41 -0.76
C GLY A 123 -1.91 5.32 -1.07
N ILE A 124 -2.91 4.78 -1.75
CA ILE A 124 -4.21 5.45 -1.81
C ILE A 124 -4.76 5.46 -0.38
N GLN A 125 -5.14 6.64 0.10
CA GLN A 125 -5.71 6.85 1.43
C GLN A 125 -7.13 7.40 1.27
N SER A 126 -7.92 7.30 2.32
CA SER A 126 -9.30 7.79 2.34
C SER A 126 -9.41 9.27 1.92
N GLY A 127 -8.44 10.12 2.29
CA GLY A 127 -8.37 11.52 1.88
C GLY A 127 -8.24 11.73 0.36
N HIS A 128 -7.69 10.77 -0.38
CA HIS A 128 -7.59 10.82 -1.84
C HIS A 128 -8.91 10.48 -2.54
N LEU A 129 -9.84 9.80 -1.85
CA LEU A 129 -11.10 9.35 -2.45
C LEU A 129 -11.95 10.53 -2.95
N GLY A 130 -12.02 11.62 -2.18
CA GLY A 130 -12.78 12.82 -2.56
C GLY A 130 -12.35 13.42 -3.90
N SER A 131 -11.04 13.47 -4.16
CA SER A 131 -10.49 13.90 -5.45
C SER A 131 -10.82 12.91 -6.56
N LEU A 132 -10.70 11.61 -6.30
CA LEU A 132 -11.09 10.56 -7.26
C LEU A 132 -12.59 10.63 -7.64
N TYR A 133 -13.45 11.07 -6.72
CA TYR A 133 -14.87 11.33 -7.01
C TYR A 133 -15.09 12.64 -7.79
N LYS A 134 -14.36 13.71 -7.48
CA LYS A 134 -14.55 15.06 -8.08
C LYS A 134 -14.08 15.15 -9.52
N THR A 135 -13.00 14.45 -9.89
CA THR A 135 -12.45 14.47 -11.25
C THR A 135 -13.44 13.97 -12.33
N LYS A 136 -14.61 13.42 -11.93
CA LYS A 136 -15.60 12.86 -12.85
C LYS A 136 -16.98 13.52 -12.88
N ASN A 137 -17.20 14.67 -12.24
CA ASN A 137 -18.51 15.34 -12.34
C ASN A 137 -18.42 16.87 -12.50
N PRO A 138 -18.07 17.39 -13.69
CA PRO A 138 -18.64 18.65 -14.11
C PRO A 138 -20.09 18.38 -14.54
N MET A 139 -21.01 18.41 -13.56
CA MET A 139 -22.44 18.69 -13.76
C MET A 139 -23.21 17.82 -14.78
N ARG A 140 -23.82 16.70 -14.34
CA ARG A 140 -25.07 16.19 -14.97
C ARG A 140 -26.07 15.74 -13.91
N LEU A 141 -26.92 16.67 -13.51
CA LEU A 141 -28.18 16.40 -12.81
C LEU A 141 -29.18 15.87 -13.85
N GLY A 142 -29.42 14.56 -13.88
CA GLY A 142 -30.35 13.97 -14.84
C GLY A 142 -30.79 12.56 -14.47
N THR A 143 -32.06 12.46 -14.06
CA THR A 143 -32.98 11.30 -14.16
C THR A 143 -32.64 9.99 -13.44
N ARG A 144 -33.23 9.87 -12.24
CA ARG A 144 -34.12 8.80 -11.73
C ARG A 144 -34.01 7.40 -12.37
N SER A 145 -33.73 6.43 -11.48
CA SER A 145 -33.84 4.97 -11.65
C SER A 145 -32.80 4.31 -12.55
N GLN A 146 -31.65 3.98 -11.96
CA GLN A 146 -30.89 2.79 -12.33
C GLN A 146 -30.01 2.38 -11.14
N THR A 147 -30.14 1.12 -10.77
CA THR A 147 -29.26 0.35 -9.87
C THR A 147 -27.82 0.87 -9.93
N ARG A 148 -27.29 1.34 -8.79
CA ARG A 148 -25.93 1.94 -8.66
C ARG A 148 -24.83 0.91 -8.99
N VAL A 149 -24.66 0.59 -10.26
CA VAL A 149 -23.44 -0.05 -10.76
C VAL A 149 -22.43 1.09 -10.91
N PHE A 150 -21.67 1.31 -9.85
CA PHE A 150 -20.51 2.20 -9.88
C PHE A 150 -19.47 1.59 -10.84
N SER A 151 -19.58 1.82 -12.14
CA SER A 151 -18.48 1.55 -13.08
C SER A 151 -17.42 2.65 -12.94
N ASN A 152 -16.85 2.75 -11.74
CA ASN A 152 -15.66 3.54 -11.48
C ASN A 152 -14.47 2.60 -11.68
N LYS A 153 -13.73 2.75 -12.78
CA LYS A 153 -12.52 1.96 -13.11
C LYS A 153 -11.54 1.80 -11.93
N TRP A 154 -11.56 2.73 -10.98
CA TRP A 154 -10.58 2.82 -9.89
C TRP A 154 -11.11 2.44 -8.50
N LEU A 155 -12.44 2.44 -8.30
CA LEU A 155 -13.07 2.17 -7.01
C LEU A 155 -13.90 0.89 -7.13
N VAL A 156 -13.60 -0.06 -6.26
CA VAL A 156 -14.21 -1.39 -6.26
C VAL A 156 -14.95 -1.58 -4.94
N ASN A 157 -16.12 -2.22 -4.96
CA ASN A 157 -16.82 -2.56 -3.73
C ASN A 157 -16.03 -3.58 -2.91
N LEU A 158 -16.04 -3.42 -1.58
CA LEU A 158 -15.47 -4.42 -0.69
C LEU A 158 -16.20 -5.75 -0.84
N THR A 159 -15.44 -6.82 -1.03
CA THR A 159 -15.96 -8.18 -0.97
C THR A 159 -16.21 -8.61 0.48
N ASN A 160 -16.96 -9.69 0.68
CA ASN A 160 -17.12 -10.28 2.03
C ASN A 160 -15.75 -10.65 2.63
N ARG A 161 -14.84 -11.21 1.81
CA ARG A 161 -13.47 -11.52 2.23
C ARG A 161 -12.73 -10.29 2.74
N ASP A 162 -12.83 -9.17 2.01
CA ASP A 162 -12.16 -7.92 2.39
C ASP A 162 -12.69 -7.43 3.73
N ARG A 163 -14.02 -7.41 3.91
CA ARG A 163 -14.67 -7.03 5.17
C ARG A 163 -14.22 -7.90 6.34
N GLN A 164 -14.17 -9.22 6.15
CA GLN A 164 -13.70 -10.16 7.16
C GLN A 164 -12.20 -10.00 7.47
N CYS A 165 -11.39 -9.58 6.50
CA CYS A 165 -9.99 -9.26 6.73
C CYS A 165 -9.87 -8.00 7.62
N ALA A 166 -10.56 -6.92 7.25
CA ALA A 166 -10.58 -5.67 8.02
C ALA A 166 -11.07 -5.86 9.46
N ILE A 167 -12.18 -6.58 9.67
CA ILE A 167 -12.72 -6.85 11.01
C ILE A 167 -11.69 -7.64 11.85
N ARG A 168 -11.04 -8.65 11.27
CA ARG A 168 -10.00 -9.42 11.96
C ARG A 168 -8.78 -8.57 12.32
N MET A 169 -8.36 -7.68 11.43
CA MET A 169 -7.26 -6.74 11.73
C MET A 169 -7.65 -5.82 12.89
N LEU A 170 -8.86 -5.27 12.85
CA LEU A 170 -9.38 -4.38 13.89
C LEU A 170 -9.40 -5.05 15.27
N GLY A 171 -9.79 -6.33 15.34
CA GLY A 171 -9.81 -7.09 16.59
C GLY A 171 -8.44 -7.57 17.11
N ARG A 172 -7.41 -7.63 16.25
CA ARG A 172 -6.07 -8.16 16.61
C ARG A 172 -5.05 -7.09 16.95
N HIS A 173 -5.06 -5.97 16.21
CA HIS A 173 -3.94 -5.04 16.18
C HIS A 173 -4.13 -3.75 16.97
N PHE A 174 -5.33 -3.42 17.45
CA PHE A 174 -5.62 -2.11 18.06
C PHE A 174 -6.22 -2.21 19.47
N ARG A 175 -5.42 -2.67 20.42
CA ARG A 175 -5.72 -2.48 21.86
C ARG A 175 -5.49 -1.00 22.22
N ALA A 176 -6.25 -0.48 23.18
CA ALA A 176 -6.43 0.95 23.42
C ALA A 176 -5.18 1.75 23.88
N GLU A 177 -4.04 1.10 24.09
CA GLU A 177 -2.87 1.67 24.75
C GLU A 177 -1.68 1.94 23.81
N ASP A 178 -1.82 1.67 22.50
CA ASP A 178 -0.73 1.84 21.54
C ASP A 178 -0.67 3.27 20.98
N ALA A 179 0.36 4.05 21.37
CA ALA A 179 0.64 5.41 20.88
C ALA A 179 1.27 5.47 19.46
N ASP A 180 1.26 4.37 18.70
CA ASP A 180 1.88 4.32 17.37
C ASP A 180 0.96 4.94 16.31
N PHE A 181 1.41 6.06 15.73
CA PHE A 181 0.70 6.79 14.69
C PHE A 181 0.27 5.90 13.52
N GLU A 182 1.15 5.02 13.04
CA GLU A 182 0.83 4.14 11.91
C GLU A 182 -0.23 3.11 12.28
N LYS A 183 -0.26 2.63 13.54
CA LYS A 183 -1.38 1.81 14.00
C LYS A 183 -2.69 2.60 13.98
N MET A 184 -2.69 3.84 14.48
CA MET A 184 -3.88 4.68 14.47
C MET A 184 -4.37 4.94 13.03
N LEU A 185 -3.46 5.23 12.10
CA LEU A 185 -3.76 5.41 10.69
C LEU A 185 -4.37 4.16 10.07
N ILE A 186 -3.76 2.98 10.26
CA ILE A 186 -4.30 1.72 9.75
C ILE A 186 -5.71 1.46 10.30
N ARG A 187 -5.93 1.69 11.60
CA ARG A 187 -7.25 1.53 12.22
C ARG A 187 -8.29 2.46 11.58
N HIS A 188 -7.94 3.75 11.46
CA HIS A 188 -8.81 4.76 10.88
C HIS A 188 -9.22 4.38 9.45
N GLU A 189 -8.25 3.99 8.63
CA GLU A 189 -8.47 3.67 7.22
C GLU A 189 -9.30 2.39 7.05
N LEU A 190 -9.07 1.37 7.87
CA LEU A 190 -9.90 0.16 7.88
C LEU A 190 -11.36 0.43 8.29
N GLN A 191 -11.57 1.29 9.29
CA GLN A 191 -12.91 1.69 9.72
C GLN A 191 -13.62 2.47 8.61
N LEU A 192 -12.93 3.42 7.97
CA LEU A 192 -13.45 4.16 6.84
C LEU A 192 -13.79 3.23 5.68
N MET A 193 -12.87 2.36 5.25
CA MET A 193 -13.11 1.34 4.21
C MET A 193 -14.41 0.56 4.49
N LEU A 194 -14.59 0.05 5.71
CA LEU A 194 -15.78 -0.71 6.09
C LEU A 194 -17.07 0.11 6.01
N MET A 195 -17.02 1.37 6.44
CA MET A 195 -18.13 2.32 6.44
C MET A 195 -18.56 2.69 5.00
N ILE A 196 -17.61 3.07 4.15
CA ILE A 196 -17.89 3.48 2.76
C ILE A 196 -18.12 2.29 1.83
N GLY A 197 -17.63 1.10 2.21
CA GLY A 197 -17.81 -0.13 1.45
C GLY A 197 -16.99 -0.22 0.16
N ILE A 198 -15.92 0.58 0.02
CA ILE A 198 -15.08 0.63 -1.18
C ILE A 198 -13.60 0.35 -0.87
N LYS A 199 -12.89 -0.09 -1.90
CA LYS A 199 -11.43 -0.25 -2.00
C LYS A 199 -10.91 0.33 -3.31
N ALA A 200 -9.61 0.54 -3.42
CA ALA A 200 -8.99 1.04 -4.65
C ALA A 200 -7.63 0.37 -4.90
N GLU A 201 -7.33 0.06 -6.16
CA GLU A 201 -6.03 -0.50 -6.56
C GLU A 201 -5.15 0.61 -7.14
N ILE A 202 -3.86 0.65 -6.81
CA ILE A 202 -2.94 1.72 -7.26
C ILE A 202 -2.69 1.69 -8.76
N GLU A 203 -2.89 0.54 -9.42
CA GLU A 203 -2.75 0.40 -10.88
C GLU A 203 -3.72 1.28 -11.65
N HIS A 204 -4.77 1.75 -10.97
CA HIS A 204 -5.82 2.58 -11.51
C HIS A 204 -5.60 4.08 -11.24
N LEU A 205 -4.48 4.47 -10.63
CA LEU A 205 -4.16 5.86 -10.34
C LEU A 205 -3.86 6.71 -11.58
N ASP A 206 -3.67 6.09 -12.73
CA ASP A 206 -3.54 6.82 -13.98
C ASP A 206 -4.40 6.22 -15.10
N ASP A 207 -5.01 7.10 -15.89
CA ASP A 207 -5.80 6.74 -17.07
C ASP A 207 -4.90 6.38 -18.27
N GLY A 208 -3.60 6.74 -18.24
CA GLY A 208 -2.59 6.47 -19.27
C GLY A 208 -1.53 5.41 -18.93
N GLY A 209 -1.48 4.90 -17.70
CA GLY A 209 -0.53 3.88 -17.23
C GLY A 209 0.76 4.41 -16.56
N ASP A 210 0.88 5.72 -16.35
CA ASP A 210 1.99 6.38 -15.66
C ASP A 210 1.58 6.87 -14.25
N ILE A 211 1.98 6.12 -13.23
CA ILE A 211 1.77 6.45 -11.81
C ILE A 211 2.76 7.51 -11.28
N THR A 212 3.81 7.87 -12.04
CA THR A 212 4.90 8.71 -11.54
C THR A 212 4.45 10.09 -11.04
N PRO A 213 3.52 10.82 -11.69
CA PRO A 213 3.12 12.14 -11.20
C PRO A 213 2.40 12.06 -9.84
N TRP A 214 1.57 11.04 -9.66
CA TRP A 214 0.92 10.79 -8.37
C TRP A 214 1.94 10.42 -7.31
N LEU A 215 2.92 9.57 -7.65
CA LEU A 215 3.94 9.09 -6.73
C LEU A 215 4.87 10.22 -6.27
N ASP A 216 5.28 11.12 -7.18
CA ASP A 216 6.07 12.29 -6.82
C ASP A 216 5.31 13.22 -5.88
N SER A 217 4.02 13.49 -6.16
CA SER A 217 3.19 14.30 -5.25
C SER A 217 3.01 13.64 -3.88
N ALA A 218 2.85 12.31 -3.84
CA ALA A 218 2.73 11.57 -2.60
C ALA A 218 4.04 11.59 -1.79
N LEU A 219 5.18 11.41 -2.45
CA LEU A 219 6.50 11.48 -1.81
C LEU A 219 6.81 12.88 -1.30
N GLN A 220 6.55 13.93 -2.10
CA GLN A 220 6.73 15.32 -1.67
C GLN A 220 5.96 15.62 -0.39
N LYS A 221 4.69 15.21 -0.29
CA LYS A 221 3.91 15.37 0.94
C LYS A 221 4.50 14.67 2.15
N VAL A 222 5.18 13.54 1.97
CA VAL A 222 5.88 12.87 3.08
C VAL A 222 7.06 13.73 3.56
N PHE A 223 7.80 14.36 2.65
CA PHE A 223 8.98 15.16 2.99
C PHE A 223 8.69 16.61 3.37
N ASP A 224 7.61 17.20 2.85
CA ASP A 224 7.19 18.57 3.18
C ASP A 224 6.61 18.68 4.60
N VAL A 225 6.19 17.55 5.19
CA VAL A 225 5.68 17.49 6.58
C VAL A 225 6.83 17.37 7.60
N GLU A 226 8.05 17.08 7.16
CA GLU A 226 9.26 16.98 8.01
C GLU A 226 10.21 18.20 7.90
N GLY A 227 9.82 19.24 7.14
CA GLY A 227 10.60 20.46 6.90
C GLY A 227 10.22 21.66 7.76
#